data_AF-A0A1U7DNH2-F1
#
_entry.id   AF-A0A1U7DNH2-F1
#
_cell.length_a   1.000
_cell.length_b   1.000
_cell.length_c   1.000
_cell.angle_alpha   90.00
_cell.angle_beta   90.00
_cell.angle_gamma   90.00
#
_symmetry.space_group_name_H-M   'P 1'
#
loop_
_entity.id
_entity.type
_entity.pdbx_description
1 polymer ?
#
loop_
_entity_poly.entity_id
_entity_poly.type
_entity_poly.pdbx_seq_one_letter_code
_entity_poly.pdbx_strand_id
1 'polypeptide(L)'
;MRNRDSIREKILNQPSYWVEGINSFLYNAILEYMEDNNMNRTELASHLGISKGRVSQILNDGEINFSIEKVVQIALKVNKFPVFELKDKNSYLDDLNSNNHKTKDLSYYENDSFSEVYSKNKKDSKIIHLYSNNEFTKQLAL
;
A
#
# COMPACT_ATOMS: atom_id res chain seq x y z
N MET A 1 -7.95 29.70 1.26
CA MET A 1 -8.29 28.35 1.79
C MET A 1 -8.58 27.44 0.62
N ARG A 2 -7.85 26.32 0.47
CA ARG A 2 -8.11 25.33 -0.59
C ARG A 2 -9.28 24.46 -0.12
N ASN A 3 -10.38 24.43 -0.88
CA ASN A 3 -11.54 23.59 -0.55
C ASN A 3 -11.11 22.12 -0.61
N ARG A 4 -11.18 21.40 0.52
CA ARG A 4 -10.72 20.00 0.65
C ARG A 4 -11.62 19.03 -0.12
N ASP A 5 -12.90 19.34 -0.22
CA ASP A 5 -13.90 18.50 -0.89
C ASP A 5 -13.63 18.45 -2.40
N SER A 6 -13.21 19.58 -2.99
CA SER A 6 -12.87 19.64 -4.41
C SER A 6 -11.52 18.98 -4.75
N ILE A 7 -10.63 18.80 -3.77
CA ILE A 7 -9.38 18.04 -3.96
C ILE A 7 -9.69 16.54 -3.91
N ARG A 8 -10.51 16.11 -2.95
CA ARG A 8 -10.95 14.72 -2.81
C ARG A 8 -11.65 14.23 -4.08
N GLU A 9 -12.63 14.99 -4.55
CA GLU A 9 -13.37 14.65 -5.77
C GLU A 9 -12.43 14.51 -6.98
N LYS A 10 -11.42 15.40 -7.10
CA LYS A 10 -10.42 15.31 -8.18
C LYS A 10 -9.62 14.01 -8.11
N ILE A 11 -9.19 13.59 -6.91
CA ILE A 11 -8.43 12.35 -6.70
C ILE A 11 -9.29 11.12 -7.00
N LEU A 12 -10.53 11.06 -6.50
CA LEU A 12 -11.42 9.92 -6.72
C LEU A 12 -11.80 9.74 -8.20
N ASN A 13 -11.75 10.81 -8.99
CA ASN A 13 -11.94 10.77 -10.44
C ASN A 13 -10.64 10.50 -11.23
N GLN A 14 -9.48 10.29 -10.57
CA GLN A 14 -8.27 9.84 -11.24
C GLN A 14 -8.23 8.29 -11.31
N PRO A 15 -8.10 7.68 -12.50
CA PRO A 15 -7.95 6.23 -12.62
C PRO A 15 -6.74 5.70 -11.84
N SER A 16 -5.63 6.44 -11.83
CA SER A 16 -4.40 6.07 -11.13
C SER A 16 -4.63 5.84 -9.63
N TYR A 17 -5.50 6.61 -8.98
CA TYR A 17 -5.81 6.40 -7.57
C TYR A 17 -6.31 4.98 -7.29
N TRP A 18 -7.23 4.48 -8.12
CA TRP A 18 -7.79 3.15 -7.99
C TRP A 18 -6.82 2.05 -8.41
N VAL A 19 -6.05 2.29 -9.48
CA VAL A 19 -5.01 1.36 -9.94
C VAL A 19 -3.93 1.17 -8.89
N GLU A 20 -3.43 2.25 -8.27
CA GLU A 20 -2.43 2.15 -7.21
C GLU A 20 -2.96 1.46 -5.95
N GLY A 21 -4.25 1.64 -5.63
CA GLY A 21 -4.90 0.88 -4.56
C GLY A 21 -4.89 -0.62 -4.82
N ILE A 22 -5.28 -1.04 -6.04
CA ILE A 22 -5.25 -2.46 -6.46
C ILE A 22 -3.82 -3.00 -6.45
N ASN A 23 -2.87 -2.24 -6.97
CA ASN A 23 -1.45 -2.59 -6.97
C ASN A 23 -0.93 -2.81 -5.56
N SER A 24 -1.28 -1.93 -4.62
CA SER A 24 -0.89 -2.04 -3.21
C SER A 24 -1.43 -3.32 -2.57
N PHE A 25 -2.70 -3.65 -2.81
CA PHE A 25 -3.27 -4.91 -2.31
C PHE A 25 -2.55 -6.14 -2.89
N LEU A 26 -2.24 -6.13 -4.18
CA LEU A 26 -1.53 -7.23 -4.82
C LEU A 26 -0.09 -7.36 -4.30
N TYR A 27 0.61 -6.23 -4.11
CA TYR A 27 1.96 -6.19 -3.56
C TYR A 27 2.01 -6.83 -2.17
N ASN A 28 1.13 -6.40 -1.28
CA ASN A 28 1.06 -6.93 0.09
C ASN A 28 0.76 -8.43 0.07
N ALA A 29 -0.21 -8.86 -0.74
CA ALA A 29 -0.53 -10.29 -0.86
C ALA A 29 0.65 -11.14 -1.37
N ILE A 30 1.47 -10.60 -2.28
CA ILE A 30 2.69 -11.27 -2.75
C ILE A 30 3.74 -11.35 -1.63
N LEU A 31 3.94 -10.26 -0.89
CA LEU A 31 4.89 -10.22 0.23
C LEU A 31 4.50 -11.18 1.34
N GLU A 32 3.27 -11.09 1.84
CA GLU A 32 2.71 -12.00 2.86
C GLU A 32 2.94 -13.46 2.45
N TYR A 33 2.57 -13.80 1.21
CA TYR A 33 2.72 -15.15 0.70
C TYR A 33 4.20 -15.59 0.64
N MET A 34 5.10 -14.71 0.21
CA MET A 34 6.53 -14.99 0.16
C MET A 34 7.10 -15.25 1.57
N GLU A 35 6.70 -14.45 2.55
CA GLU A 35 7.12 -14.57 3.94
C GLU A 35 6.56 -15.84 4.60
N ASP A 36 5.25 -16.06 4.51
CA ASP A 36 4.55 -17.22 5.10
C ASP A 36 5.11 -18.56 4.59
N ASN A 37 5.55 -18.59 3.33
CA ASN A 37 6.10 -19.78 2.70
C ASN A 37 7.63 -19.83 2.69
N ASN A 38 8.31 -18.86 3.35
CA ASN A 38 9.78 -18.72 3.37
C ASN A 38 10.43 -18.81 1.96
N MET A 39 9.75 -18.26 0.95
CA MET A 39 10.22 -18.33 -0.43
C MET A 39 11.31 -17.30 -0.70
N ASN A 40 12.34 -17.68 -1.42
CA ASN A 40 13.24 -16.71 -2.03
C ASN A 40 12.65 -16.15 -3.34
N ARG A 41 13.24 -15.06 -3.86
CA ARG A 41 12.74 -14.38 -5.07
C ARG A 41 12.70 -15.28 -6.32
N THR A 42 13.58 -16.28 -6.39
CA THR A 42 13.58 -17.25 -7.52
C THR A 42 12.40 -18.21 -7.41
N GLU A 43 12.11 -18.73 -6.22
CA GLU A 43 10.98 -19.61 -5.98
C GLU A 43 9.65 -18.88 -6.20
N LEU A 44 9.55 -17.65 -5.68
CA LEU A 44 8.38 -16.80 -5.91
C LEU A 44 8.14 -16.54 -7.40
N ALA A 45 9.19 -16.25 -8.17
CA ALA A 45 9.07 -16.04 -9.61
C ALA A 45 8.51 -17.27 -10.33
N SER A 46 9.04 -18.46 -10.01
CA SER A 46 8.57 -19.74 -10.54
C SER A 46 7.10 -19.99 -10.17
N HIS A 47 6.74 -19.78 -8.90
CA HIS A 47 5.37 -19.97 -8.40
C HIS A 47 4.37 -19.04 -9.10
N LEU A 48 4.67 -17.74 -9.11
CA LEU A 48 3.85 -16.72 -9.77
C LEU A 48 3.81 -16.88 -11.30
N GLY A 49 4.78 -17.58 -11.89
CA GLY A 49 4.89 -17.77 -13.34
C GLY A 49 5.25 -16.48 -14.06
N ILE A 50 6.12 -15.67 -13.45
CA ILE A 50 6.68 -14.43 -14.01
C ILE A 50 8.20 -14.46 -13.94
N SER A 51 8.88 -13.62 -14.72
CA SER A 51 10.35 -13.63 -14.74
C SER A 51 10.94 -13.13 -13.41
N LYS A 52 12.15 -13.60 -13.07
CA LYS A 52 12.89 -13.12 -11.89
C LYS A 52 13.13 -11.60 -11.91
N GLY A 53 13.34 -11.05 -13.11
CA GLY A 53 13.45 -9.61 -13.32
C GLY A 53 12.16 -8.88 -12.92
N ARG A 54 11.01 -9.41 -13.33
CA ARG A 54 9.71 -8.83 -12.97
C ARG A 54 9.44 -8.90 -11.47
N VAL A 55 9.76 -10.01 -10.81
CA VAL A 55 9.69 -10.10 -9.33
C VAL A 55 10.59 -9.04 -8.68
N SER A 56 11.81 -8.87 -9.17
CA SER A 56 12.72 -7.86 -8.60
C SER A 56 12.19 -6.44 -8.76
N GLN A 57 11.60 -6.09 -9.91
CA GLN A 57 10.98 -4.78 -10.12
C GLN A 57 9.81 -4.54 -9.16
N ILE A 58 8.97 -5.54 -8.95
CA ILE A 58 7.85 -5.45 -7.99
C ILE A 58 8.39 -5.23 -6.57
N LEU A 59 9.35 -6.05 -6.14
CA LEU A 59 9.83 -6.05 -4.75
C LEU A 59 10.76 -4.87 -4.42
N ASN A 60 11.45 -4.31 -5.41
CA ASN A 60 12.40 -3.21 -5.18
C ASN A 60 11.76 -1.86 -5.49
N ASP A 61 11.04 -1.75 -6.61
CA ASP A 61 10.56 -0.47 -7.13
C ASP A 61 9.05 -0.28 -6.91
N GLY A 62 8.35 -1.31 -6.39
CA GLY A 62 6.90 -1.31 -6.25
C GLY A 62 6.17 -1.32 -7.59
N GLU A 63 6.88 -1.55 -8.70
CA GLU A 63 6.33 -1.37 -10.04
C GLU A 63 5.37 -2.52 -10.37
N ILE A 64 4.08 -2.28 -10.20
CA ILE A 64 3.01 -3.20 -10.61
C ILE A 64 2.20 -2.55 -11.72
N ASN A 65 2.39 -3.05 -12.93
CA ASN A 65 1.59 -2.69 -14.09
C ASN A 65 1.21 -3.97 -14.83
N PHE A 66 0.20 -4.64 -14.30
CA PHE A 66 -0.32 -5.89 -14.84
C PHE A 66 -1.69 -5.68 -15.47
N SER A 67 -2.02 -6.49 -16.48
CA SER A 67 -3.41 -6.61 -16.92
C SER A 67 -4.27 -7.17 -15.80
N ILE A 68 -5.57 -6.86 -15.79
CA ILE A 68 -6.52 -7.41 -14.82
C ILE A 68 -6.46 -8.94 -14.77
N GLU A 69 -6.35 -9.59 -15.94
CA GLU A 69 -6.18 -11.05 -16.02
C GLU A 69 -4.96 -11.53 -15.22
N LYS A 70 -3.82 -10.86 -15.36
CA LYS A 70 -2.60 -11.24 -14.65
C LYS A 70 -2.71 -10.95 -13.15
N VAL A 71 -3.36 -9.87 -12.74
CA VAL A 71 -3.67 -9.58 -11.33
C VAL A 71 -4.49 -10.72 -10.73
N VAL A 72 -5.54 -11.16 -11.40
CA VAL A 72 -6.40 -12.27 -10.95
C VAL A 72 -5.61 -13.58 -10.87
N GLN A 73 -4.80 -13.91 -11.88
CA GLN A 73 -3.95 -15.09 -11.86
C GLN A 73 -2.99 -15.10 -10.68
N ILE A 74 -2.34 -13.96 -10.39
CA ILE A 74 -1.42 -13.83 -9.26
C ILE A 74 -2.17 -13.98 -7.94
N ALA A 75 -3.30 -13.29 -7.77
CA ALA A 75 -4.12 -13.37 -6.56
C ALA A 75 -4.48 -14.83 -6.22
N LEU A 76 -4.94 -15.60 -7.20
CA LEU A 76 -5.27 -17.02 -7.02
C LEU A 76 -4.06 -17.86 -6.62
N LYS A 77 -2.88 -17.58 -7.19
CA LYS A 77 -1.64 -18.28 -6.84
C LYS A 77 -1.15 -17.96 -5.43
N VAL A 78 -1.47 -16.79 -4.89
CA VAL A 78 -1.14 -16.40 -3.51
C VAL A 78 -2.26 -16.70 -2.52
N ASN A 79 -3.16 -17.63 -2.86
CA ASN A 79 -4.29 -18.08 -2.03
C ASN A 79 -5.27 -16.96 -1.64
N LYS A 80 -5.49 -15.97 -2.54
CA LYS A 80 -6.49 -14.91 -2.36
C LYS A 80 -7.51 -14.93 -3.49
N PHE A 81 -8.76 -14.60 -3.17
CA PHE A 81 -9.79 -14.31 -4.17
C PHE A 81 -9.92 -12.80 -4.38
N PRO A 82 -9.76 -12.28 -5.61
CA PRO A 82 -9.99 -10.86 -5.87
C PRO A 82 -11.49 -10.59 -5.99
N VAL A 83 -12.05 -9.91 -4.99
CA VAL A 83 -13.47 -9.51 -4.98
C VAL A 83 -13.58 -8.06 -5.42
N PHE A 84 -14.38 -7.79 -6.46
CA PHE A 84 -14.61 -6.45 -6.99
C PHE A 84 -16.07 -6.04 -6.80
N GLU A 85 -16.29 -4.80 -6.39
CA GLU A 85 -17.61 -4.19 -6.27
C GLU A 85 -17.59 -2.82 -6.96
N LEU A 86 -18.61 -2.55 -7.79
CA LEU A 86 -18.82 -1.24 -8.38
C LEU A 86 -19.95 -0.54 -7.61
N LYS A 87 -19.66 0.64 -7.07
CA LYS A 87 -20.60 1.45 -6.30
C LYS A 87 -21.02 2.70 -7.08
N ASP A 88 -22.24 3.16 -6.82
CA ASP A 88 -22.65 4.51 -7.24
C ASP A 88 -21.76 5.57 -6.55
N LYS A 89 -21.42 6.64 -7.28
CA LYS A 89 -20.50 7.67 -6.78
C LYS A 89 -21.06 8.41 -5.56
N ASN A 90 -22.36 8.72 -5.55
CA ASN A 90 -22.96 9.45 -4.43
C ASN A 90 -23.03 8.53 -3.21
N SER A 91 -23.47 7.28 -3.39
CA SER A 91 -23.46 6.29 -2.31
C SER A 91 -22.06 6.08 -1.72
N TYR A 92 -21.01 6.05 -2.55
CA TYR A 92 -19.63 5.93 -2.09
C TYR A 92 -19.17 7.15 -1.28
N LEU A 93 -19.53 8.37 -1.70
CA LEU A 93 -19.21 9.59 -0.96
C LEU A 93 -19.96 9.67 0.36
N ASP A 94 -21.22 9.24 0.39
CA ASP A 94 -22.05 9.18 1.60
C ASP A 94 -21.49 8.18 2.61
N ASP A 95 -21.06 6.99 2.15
CA ASP A 95 -20.36 5.99 2.97
C ASP A 95 -19.11 6.63 3.63
N LEU A 96 -18.29 7.30 2.83
CA LEU A 96 -17.07 7.95 3.31
C LEU A 96 -17.33 9.07 4.32
N ASN A 97 -18.39 9.85 4.13
CA ASN A 97 -18.75 10.94 5.03
C ASN A 97 -19.36 10.42 6.33
N SER A 98 -20.16 9.36 6.26
CA SER A 98 -20.80 8.70 7.41
C SER A 98 -19.81 7.96 8.29
N ASN A 99 -18.76 7.37 7.68
CA ASN A 99 -17.70 6.65 8.40
C ASN A 99 -16.76 7.58 9.19
N ASN A 100 -16.74 8.90 8.92
CA ASN A 100 -15.96 9.87 9.70
C ASN A 100 -16.49 10.10 11.14
N HIS A 101 -17.70 9.62 11.47
CA HIS A 101 -18.26 9.72 12.83
C HIS A 101 -18.25 8.39 13.60
N LYS A 102 -17.79 7.30 12.97
CA LYS A 102 -17.60 5.99 13.60
C LYS A 102 -16.28 5.40 13.12
N THR A 103 -15.19 5.89 13.72
CA THR A 103 -13.88 5.21 13.80
C THR A 103 -13.74 3.94 12.95
N LYS A 104 -13.49 4.12 11.66
CA LYS A 104 -12.79 3.15 10.79
C LYS A 104 -11.90 3.94 9.84
N ASP A 105 -11.09 4.81 10.44
CA ASP A 105 -9.94 5.42 9.78
C ASP A 105 -8.93 4.31 9.47
N LEU A 106 -8.55 4.18 8.20
CA LEU A 106 -7.29 3.60 7.68
C LEU A 106 -6.82 2.21 8.15
N SER A 107 -7.53 1.49 9.02
CA SER A 107 -7.03 0.27 9.67
C SER A 107 -6.97 -0.99 8.78
N TYR A 108 -7.30 -0.88 7.49
CA TYR A 108 -6.94 -1.92 6.49
C TYR A 108 -5.49 -1.76 5.99
N TYR A 109 -4.83 -0.64 6.30
CA TYR A 109 -3.42 -0.38 6.00
C TYR A 109 -2.51 -0.33 7.24
N GLU A 110 -3.06 -0.44 8.46
CA GLU A 110 -2.25 -0.33 9.69
C GLU A 110 -1.97 -1.66 10.41
N ASN A 111 -2.57 -2.78 9.98
CA ASN A 111 -2.42 -4.03 10.74
C ASN A 111 -1.19 -4.88 10.39
N ASP A 112 -0.41 -4.54 9.35
CA ASP A 112 0.89 -5.18 9.14
C ASP A 112 1.98 -4.17 8.76
N SER A 113 2.87 -3.94 9.74
CA SER A 113 4.30 -3.80 9.50
C SER A 113 4.88 -2.47 8.96
N PHE A 114 4.56 -1.31 9.58
CA PHE A 114 5.44 -0.13 9.44
C PHE A 114 6.39 0.06 10.63
N SER A 115 5.98 -0.26 11.85
CA SER A 115 6.82 -0.10 13.05
C SER A 115 7.83 -1.24 13.26
N GLU A 116 7.52 -2.47 12.83
CA GLU A 116 8.42 -3.62 13.02
C GLU A 116 9.57 -3.68 12.00
N VAL A 117 9.36 -3.18 10.77
CA VAL A 117 10.38 -3.16 9.71
C VAL A 117 11.55 -2.23 10.04
N TYR A 118 11.27 -1.07 10.68
CA TYR A 118 12.32 -0.11 11.07
C TYR A 118 13.20 -0.60 12.22
N SER A 119 12.69 -1.47 13.08
CA SER A 119 13.45 -1.93 14.25
C SER A 119 14.44 -3.07 13.91
N LYS A 120 14.22 -3.82 12.82
CA LYS A 120 15.08 -4.94 12.42
C LYS A 120 16.32 -4.52 11.61
N ASN A 121 16.32 -3.37 10.93
CA ASN A 121 17.42 -2.92 10.07
C ASN A 121 18.37 -1.88 10.73
N LYS A 122 18.76 -2.10 12.00
CA LYS A 122 19.69 -1.19 12.70
C LYS A 122 21.17 -1.49 12.46
N LYS A 123 21.50 -2.56 11.72
CA LYS A 123 22.87 -2.81 11.27
C LYS A 123 23.01 -2.33 9.82
N ASP A 124 23.72 -1.21 9.68
CA ASP A 124 24.39 -0.74 8.46
C ASP A 124 23.66 0.20 7.48
N SER A 125 22.58 0.88 7.89
CA SER A 125 22.02 1.93 7.03
C SER A 125 22.73 3.29 7.22
N LYS A 126 23.53 3.70 6.23
CA LYS A 126 24.03 5.09 6.06
C LYS A 126 22.90 6.02 5.60
N ILE A 127 21.89 6.25 6.44
CA ILE A 127 20.81 7.18 6.10
C ILE A 127 20.98 8.45 6.93
N ILE A 128 21.06 9.58 6.22
CA ILE A 128 21.09 10.93 6.77
C ILE A 128 19.75 11.18 7.47
N HIS A 129 19.79 11.52 8.76
CA HIS A 129 18.61 11.87 9.52
C HIS A 129 17.92 13.11 8.92
N LEU A 130 16.76 12.93 8.32
CA LEU A 130 15.82 14.03 8.10
C LEU A 130 15.19 14.34 9.46
N TYR A 131 15.63 15.46 10.03
CA TYR A 131 15.17 16.12 11.24
C TYR A 131 13.91 15.54 11.90
N SER A 132 14.11 14.97 13.09
CA SER A 132 13.05 14.68 14.06
C SER A 132 12.57 15.99 14.68
N ASN A 133 11.29 16.33 14.50
CA ASN A 133 10.65 17.47 15.15
C ASN A 133 10.63 17.30 16.67
N ASN A 134 11.41 18.12 17.42
CA ASN A 134 11.12 18.50 18.82
C ASN A 134 12.02 19.64 19.37
N GLU A 135 12.28 20.70 18.61
CA GLU A 135 13.04 21.87 19.07
C GLU A 135 12.27 23.19 18.79
N PHE A 136 11.01 23.29 19.23
CA PHE A 136 10.27 24.57 19.23
C PHE A 136 9.59 24.92 20.56
N THR A 137 10.06 24.35 21.67
CA THR A 137 9.66 24.80 23.02
C THR A 137 10.87 24.90 23.94
N LYS A 138 11.77 25.86 23.66
CA LYS A 138 12.60 26.56 24.68
C LYS A 138 13.46 27.67 24.07
N GLN A 139 12.83 28.71 23.53
CA GLN A 139 13.46 30.04 23.47
C GLN A 139 12.39 31.14 23.38
N LEU A 140 11.58 31.26 24.42
CA LEU A 140 10.77 32.45 24.73
C LEU A 140 10.65 32.62 26.25
N ALA A 141 11.77 32.40 26.95
CA ALA A 141 11.92 32.73 28.36
C ALA A 141 13.39 33.09 28.63
N LEU A 142 13.73 34.33 28.28
CA LEU A 142 14.53 35.31 29.04
C LEU A 142 14.77 36.54 28.15
#